data_AF-A0A7D6ELN4-F1
#
_entry.id   AF-A0A7D6ELN4-F1
#
_cell.length_a   1.000
_cell.length_b   1.000
_cell.length_c   1.000
_cell.angle_alpha   90.00
_cell.angle_beta   90.00
_cell.angle_gamma   90.00
#
_symmetry.space_group_name_H-M   'P 1'
#
loop_
_entity.id
_entity.type
_entity.pdbx_description
1 polymer ?
#
loop_
_entity_poly.entity_id
_entity_poly.type
_entity_poly.pdbx_seq_one_letter_code
_entity_poly.pdbx_strand_id
1 'polypeptide(L)'
;MLVKARSICTVIQQQVTLTVNIYKVEKFGNPLLGAVSTDPLDPASFGKVVRNYDNLIDCKNFKRTKYYGVAYAKALINGRWNYAGRVRSPKTIEINCGT
;
A
#
# COMPACT_ATOMS: atom_id res chain seq x y z
N MET A 1 -3.14 -11.69 0.00
CA MET A 1 -2.91 -10.32 0.49
C MET A 1 -1.61 -10.26 1.28
N LEU A 2 -0.70 -9.35 0.94
CA LEU A 2 0.60 -9.23 1.62
C LEU A 2 0.65 -8.11 2.65
N VAL A 3 0.14 -6.93 2.34
CA VAL A 3 0.37 -5.70 3.13
C VAL A 3 -0.91 -4.91 3.24
N LYS A 4 -1.35 -4.65 4.47
CA LYS A 4 -2.54 -3.86 4.77
C LYS A 4 -2.13 -2.40 4.94
N ALA A 5 -2.67 -1.50 4.12
CA ALA A 5 -2.48 -0.06 4.30
C ALA A 5 -3.80 0.65 4.63
N ARG A 6 -3.69 1.71 5.44
CA ARG A 6 -4.81 2.56 5.84
C ARG A 6 -4.38 4.02 5.79
N SER A 7 -5.20 4.88 5.22
CA SER A 7 -5.13 6.33 5.39
C SER A 7 -6.13 6.71 6.47
N ILE A 8 -5.66 7.30 7.56
CA ILE A 8 -6.48 7.69 8.72
C ILE A 8 -6.33 9.20 8.92
N CYS A 9 -7.45 9.90 8.98
CA CYS A 9 -7.53 11.33 9.25
C CYS A 9 -8.63 11.62 10.28
N THR A 10 -8.46 12.71 11.05
CA THR A 10 -9.50 13.19 11.98
C THR A 10 -10.67 13.86 11.24
N VAL A 11 -10.37 14.45 10.09
CA VAL A 11 -11.31 15.11 9.16
C VAL A 11 -11.68 14.20 8.00
N ILE A 12 -12.77 14.55 7.29
CA ILE A 12 -13.15 13.84 6.07
C ILE A 12 -12.14 14.13 4.96
N GLN A 13 -11.62 13.05 4.38
CA GLN A 13 -10.83 13.06 3.17
C GLN A 13 -11.70 12.53 2.02
N GLN A 14 -11.44 13.04 0.82
CA GLN A 14 -12.12 12.69 -0.42
C GLN A 14 -11.08 12.37 -1.49
N GLN A 15 -11.48 11.65 -2.53
CA GLN A 15 -10.62 11.30 -3.66
C GLN A 15 -9.26 10.75 -3.20
N VAL A 16 -9.30 9.86 -2.22
CA VAL A 16 -8.07 9.33 -1.62
C VAL A 16 -7.42 8.35 -2.58
N THR A 17 -6.23 8.70 -3.05
CA THR A 17 -5.34 7.78 -3.76
C THR A 17 -4.32 7.26 -2.76
N LEU A 18 -4.62 6.13 -2.12
CA LEU A 18 -3.72 5.42 -1.21
C LEU A 18 -2.96 4.37 -2.01
N THR A 19 -1.65 4.58 -2.21
CA THR A 19 -0.79 3.68 -2.96
C THR A 19 0.06 2.83 -2.03
N VAL A 20 0.17 1.54 -2.33
CA VAL A 20 0.99 0.56 -1.63
C VAL A 20 1.95 -0.09 -2.60
N ASN A 21 3.23 0.22 -2.45
CA ASN A 21 4.31 -0.45 -3.16
C ASN A 21 4.74 -1.69 -2.37
N ILE A 22 4.91 -2.83 -3.05
CA ILE A 22 5.39 -4.08 -2.45
C ILE A 22 6.82 -4.33 -2.90
N TYR A 23 7.72 -4.54 -1.95
CA TYR A 23 9.11 -4.84 -2.21
C TYR A 23 9.46 -6.24 -1.71
N LYS A 24 10.28 -6.94 -2.50
CA LYS A 24 10.94 -8.18 -2.10
C LYS A 24 12.19 -7.84 -1.28
N VAL A 25 12.45 -8.59 -0.22
CA VAL A 25 13.71 -8.51 0.52
C VAL A 25 14.71 -9.47 -0.08
N GLU A 26 15.80 -8.94 -0.60
CA GLU A 26 16.93 -9.71 -1.12
C GLU A 26 18.25 -9.15 -0.59
N LYS A 27 19.34 -9.89 -0.79
CA LYS A 27 20.67 -9.52 -0.29
C LYS A 27 21.25 -8.31 -1.04
N PHE A 28 20.88 -8.15 -2.32
CA PHE A 28 21.39 -7.09 -3.20
C PHE A 28 20.24 -6.31 -3.80
N GLY A 29 19.83 -5.26 -3.09
CA GLY A 29 18.66 -4.46 -3.47
C GLY A 29 17.35 -5.13 -3.07
N ASN A 30 16.30 -4.32 -2.97
CA ASN A 30 14.95 -4.77 -2.68
C ASN A 30 14.08 -4.42 -3.89
N PRO A 31 13.88 -5.33 -4.85
CA PRO A 31 13.14 -5.01 -6.06
C PRO A 31 11.67 -4.70 -5.76
N LEU A 32 11.12 -3.72 -6.48
CA LEU A 32 9.69 -3.41 -6.48
C LEU A 32 8.97 -4.49 -7.30
N LEU A 33 7.98 -5.14 -6.71
CA LEU A 33 7.21 -6.20 -7.38
C LEU A 33 5.89 -5.70 -7.95
N GLY A 34 5.33 -4.67 -7.32
CA GLY A 34 4.06 -4.11 -7.75
C GLY A 34 3.67 -2.92 -6.89
N ALA A 35 2.73 -2.16 -7.42
CA ALA A 35 2.08 -1.06 -6.72
C ALA A 35 0.57 -1.18 -6.95
N VAL A 36 -0.20 -1.02 -5.88
CA VAL A 36 -1.67 -1.00 -5.95
C VAL A 36 -2.13 0.32 -5.36
N SER A 37 -3.04 1.00 -6.05
CA SER A 37 -3.63 2.27 -5.59
C SER A 37 -5.14 2.13 -5.50
N THR A 38 -5.75 2.82 -4.55
CA THR A 38 -7.20 2.98 -4.53
C THR A 38 -7.63 3.90 -5.67
N ASP A 39 -8.81 3.64 -6.24
CA ASP A 39 -9.42 4.52 -7.23
C ASP A 39 -10.02 5.75 -6.51
N PRO A 40 -9.59 6.99 -6.81
CA PRO A 40 -10.13 8.19 -6.17
C PRO A 40 -11.64 8.42 -6.43
N LEU A 41 -12.22 7.79 -7.45
CA LEU A 41 -13.64 7.89 -7.77
C LEU A 41 -14.49 6.83 -7.06
N ASP A 42 -13.85 5.79 -6.49
CA ASP A 42 -14.53 4.75 -5.74
C ASP A 42 -15.12 5.34 -4.43
N PRO A 43 -16.39 5.05 -4.09
CA PRO A 43 -16.97 5.41 -2.80
C PRO A 43 -16.13 4.97 -1.58
N ALA A 44 -15.36 3.89 -1.69
CA ALA A 44 -14.45 3.41 -0.66
C ALA A 44 -13.22 4.32 -0.43
N SER A 45 -12.96 5.25 -1.34
CA SER A 45 -11.88 6.26 -1.27
C SER A 45 -12.32 7.58 -0.62
N PHE A 46 -13.37 7.53 0.21
CA PHE A 46 -13.92 8.66 0.95
C PHE A 46 -14.08 8.34 2.44
N GLY A 47 -13.91 9.36 3.29
CA GLY A 47 -14.20 9.29 4.73
C GLY A 47 -12.94 9.24 5.61
N LYS A 48 -13.13 9.20 6.92
CA LYS A 48 -12.02 9.31 7.90
C LYS A 48 -10.99 8.18 7.82
N VAL A 49 -11.40 7.03 7.29
CA VAL A 49 -10.53 5.85 7.12
C VAL A 49 -10.73 5.28 5.73
N VAL A 50 -9.67 5.31 4.92
CA VAL A 50 -9.62 4.66 3.61
C VAL A 50 -8.62 3.51 3.67
N ARG A 51 -8.94 2.39 3.03
CA ARG A 51 -8.20 1.14 3.12
C ARG A 51 -7.75 0.72 1.74
N ASN A 52 -6.52 0.22 1.64
CA ASN A 52 -6.02 -0.44 0.44
C ASN A 52 -5.50 -1.81 0.85
N TYR A 53 -6.26 -2.85 0.50
CA TYR A 53 -5.96 -4.24 0.85
C TYR A 53 -5.80 -5.17 -0.36
N ASP A 54 -5.97 -4.67 -1.58
CA ASP A 54 -6.05 -5.52 -2.77
C ASP A 54 -4.68 -5.79 -3.38
N ASN A 55 -3.70 -6.03 -2.52
CA ASN A 55 -2.35 -6.28 -2.95
C ASN A 55 -2.07 -7.80 -3.06
N LEU A 56 -2.20 -8.28 -4.28
CA LEU A 56 -1.90 -9.64 -4.70
C LEU A 56 -0.61 -9.65 -5.52
N ILE A 57 0.19 -10.69 -5.35
CA ILE A 57 1.35 -10.97 -6.19
C ILE A 57 1.21 -12.40 -6.70
N ASP A 58 1.63 -12.64 -7.92
CA ASP A 58 1.68 -13.98 -8.47
C ASP A 58 2.95 -14.69 -7.99
N CYS A 59 2.76 -15.91 -7.48
CA CYS A 59 3.87 -16.74 -7.01
C CYS A 59 4.45 -17.53 -8.18
N LYS A 60 5.73 -17.34 -8.49
CA LYS A 60 6.46 -18.15 -9.47
C LYS A 60 6.89 -19.51 -8.90
N ASN A 61 7.15 -19.57 -7.59
CA ASN A 61 7.54 -20.79 -6.89
C ASN A 61 7.17 -20.72 -5.39
N PHE A 62 7.49 -21.78 -4.63
CA PHE A 62 7.19 -21.88 -3.20
C PHE A 62 8.36 -21.48 -2.28
N LYS A 63 9.40 -20.84 -2.80
CA LYS A 63 10.55 -20.40 -2.00
C LYS A 63 10.10 -19.36 -0.96
N ARG A 64 10.50 -19.58 0.30
CA ARG A 64 10.32 -18.60 1.38
C ARG A 64 10.94 -17.28 1.00
N THR A 65 10.09 -16.27 0.91
CA THR A 65 10.48 -14.92 0.50
C THR A 65 9.87 -13.91 1.47
N LYS A 66 10.69 -12.92 1.80
CA LYS A 66 10.34 -11.84 2.71
C LYS A 66 9.89 -10.62 1.90
N TYR A 67 8.83 -9.96 2.36
CA TYR A 67 8.22 -8.82 1.70
C TYR A 67 7.97 -7.67 2.68
N TYR A 68 8.10 -6.44 2.22
CA TYR A 68 7.64 -5.27 2.96
C TYR A 68 6.88 -4.32 2.04
N GLY A 69 6.04 -3.48 2.63
CA GLY A 69 5.32 -2.46 1.89
C GLY A 69 5.89 -1.07 2.12
N VAL A 70 5.69 -0.18 1.16
CA VAL A 70 5.80 1.28 1.37
C VAL A 70 4.48 1.90 0.92
N ALA A 71 3.79 2.55 1.85
CA ALA A 71 2.52 3.21 1.60
C ALA A 71 2.71 4.73 1.55
N TYR A 72 1.95 5.41 0.69
CA TYR A 72 1.84 6.86 0.62
C TYR A 72 0.46 7.22 0.07
N ALA A 73 0.01 8.44 0.32
CA ALA A 73 -1.32 8.84 -0.09
C ALA A 73 -1.40 10.29 -0.56
N LYS A 74 -2.39 10.54 -1.42
CA LYS A 74 -2.86 11.86 -1.80
C LYS A 74 -4.36 11.92 -1.52
N ALA A 75 -4.84 13.01 -0.93
CA ALA A 75 -6.24 13.17 -0.56
C ALA A 75 -6.71 14.61 -0.69
N LEU A 76 -7.97 14.81 -1.05
CA LEU A 76 -8.63 16.11 -1.01
C LEU A 76 -9.27 16.32 0.36
N ILE A 77 -8.80 17.33 1.09
CA ILE A 77 -9.29 17.67 2.44
C ILE A 77 -9.60 19.16 2.44
N ASN A 78 -10.83 19.53 2.80
CA ASN A 78 -11.30 20.93 2.82
C ASN A 78 -11.00 21.68 1.51
N GLY A 79 -11.20 21.02 0.36
CA GLY A 79 -10.95 21.59 -0.97
C GLY A 79 -9.48 21.72 -1.35
N ARG A 80 -8.53 21.23 -0.55
CA ARG A 80 -7.09 21.28 -0.84
C ARG A 80 -6.47 19.89 -0.91
N TRP A 81 -5.57 19.72 -1.86
CA TRP A 81 -4.78 18.48 -1.96
C TRP A 81 -3.75 18.40 -0.85
N ASN A 82 -3.78 17.30 -0.11
CA ASN A 82 -2.87 16.97 0.97
C ASN A 82 -2.15 15.66 0.63
N TYR A 83 -0.89 15.56 1.06
CA TYR A 83 -0.01 14.46 0.72
C TYR A 83 0.56 13.84 1.99
N ALA A 84 0.37 12.54 2.14
CA ALA A 84 1.03 11.75 3.16
C ALA A 84 2.37 11.24 2.62
N GLY A 85 3.43 11.43 3.42
CA GLY A 85 4.76 10.92 3.10
C GLY A 85 4.81 9.40 2.96
N ARG A 86 5.90 8.90 2.39
CA ARG A 86 6.16 7.46 2.25
C ARG A 86 6.46 6.83 3.60
N VAL A 87 5.72 5.80 3.97
CA VAL A 87 5.89 5.06 5.22
C VAL A 87 6.12 3.59 4.90
N ARG A 88 7.19 3.02 5.45
CA ARG A 88 7.50 1.59 5.34
C ARG A 88 6.66 0.77 6.32
N SER A 89 6.25 -0.43 5.94
CA SER A 89 5.59 -1.37 6.84
C SER A 89 6.51 -1.71 8.02
N PRO A 90 6.00 -1.69 9.27
CA PRO A 90 6.83 -1.93 10.45
C PRO A 90 7.31 -3.38 10.53
N LYS A 91 6.56 -4.30 9.91
CA LYS A 91 6.91 -5.71 9.83
C LYS A 91 7.20 -6.10 8.39
N THR A 92 8.19 -6.96 8.24
CA THR A 92 8.43 -7.74 7.03
C THR A 92 7.67 -9.04 7.16
N ILE A 93 6.96 -9.45 6.12
CA ILE A 93 6.14 -10.66 6.11
C ILE A 93 6.86 -11.71 5.27
N GLU A 94 7.01 -12.90 5.83
CA GLU A 94 7.62 -14.05 5.16
C GLU A 94 6.52 -15.02 4.74
N ILE A 95 6.48 -15.38 3.46
CA ILE A 95 5.54 -16.35 2.91
C ILE A 95 6.25 -17.31 1.95
N ASN A 96 5.67 -18.51 1.78
CA ASN A 96 6.12 -19.53 0.82
C ASN A 96 5.66 -19.19 -0.61
N CYS A 97 6.05 -18.01 -1.09
CA CYS A 97 5.72 -17.50 -2.41
C CYS A 97 6.97 -16.77 -2.90
N GLY A 98 7.68 -17.34 -3.86
CA GLY A 98 8.80 -16.69 -4.53
C GLY A 98 8.34 -16.00 -5.80
N THR A 99 8.83 -14.79 -6.00
CA THR A 99 8.60 -13.91 -7.16
C THR A 99 9.85 -13.72 -7.99
#